data_AF-A0A955U296-F1
#
_entry.id   AF-A0A955U296-F1
#
_cell.length_a   1.000
_cell.length_b   1.000
_cell.length_c   1.000
_cell.angle_alpha   90.00
_cell.angle_beta   90.00
_cell.angle_gamma   90.00
#
_symmetry.space_group_name_H-M   'P 1'
#
loop_
_entity.id
_entity.type
_entity.pdbx_description
1 polymer ?
#
loop_
_entity_poly.entity_id
_entity_poly.type
_entity_poly.pdbx_seq_one_letter_code
_entity_poly.pdbx_strand_id
1 'polypeptide(L)'
;CRFMLTEEAHHLFVGDTGVDRVVRRSAQLTKESKNGLASELGGVDLEVLQKYVNYWFSYCLDLFGSEVSSNASEAFAAGLKGRFQEEKRTDDHVLLEAYKTIPVMEDGKLVDKTFPLRQVLNEVLREDYRDDCAKSVVRWNKTLASEGLDFQLKLPNTRFHRRQGLYAGTHFDPEGNPIDDATWEAKRDTWLPTAEDDAFLRRIMGQVLERGKMANWIAPPRRGIDDKAEDFQYVRFH
;
A
#
# COMPACT_ATOMS: atom_id res chain seq x y z
N CYS A 1 19.34 12.29 6.29
CA CYS A 1 17.98 12.45 5.71
C CYS A 1 16.94 13.09 6.64
N ARG A 2 17.27 13.65 7.82
CA ARG A 2 16.27 14.14 8.80
C ARG A 2 15.34 15.24 8.24
N PHE A 3 15.90 16.20 7.50
CA PHE A 3 15.12 17.28 6.87
C PHE A 3 14.13 16.76 5.81
N MET A 4 14.57 15.87 4.92
CA MET A 4 13.69 15.28 3.90
C MET A 4 12.46 14.55 4.51
N LEU A 5 12.57 14.01 5.73
CA LEU A 5 11.44 13.38 6.41
C LEU A 5 10.33 14.37 6.80
N THR A 6 10.64 15.66 6.98
CA THR A 6 9.60 16.67 7.24
C THR A 6 8.80 16.97 5.99
N GLU A 7 9.44 16.94 4.81
CA GLU A 7 8.77 17.08 3.52
C GLU A 7 7.98 15.82 3.17
N GLU A 8 8.55 14.64 3.41
CA GLU A 8 7.91 13.36 3.11
C GLU A 8 6.60 13.15 3.89
N ALA A 9 6.50 13.70 5.11
CA ALA A 9 5.25 13.71 5.87
C ALA A 9 4.10 14.40 5.11
N HIS A 10 4.40 15.44 4.32
CA HIS A 10 3.40 16.10 3.47
C HIS A 10 2.97 15.20 2.30
N HIS A 11 3.92 14.51 1.64
CA HIS A 11 3.61 13.58 0.55
C HIS A 11 2.72 12.42 1.02
N LEU A 12 3.07 11.82 2.17
CA LEU A 12 2.28 10.76 2.78
C LEU A 12 0.88 11.25 3.19
N PHE A 13 0.78 12.47 3.71
CA PHE A 13 -0.51 13.10 4.02
C PHE A 13 -1.38 13.28 2.76
N VAL A 14 -0.82 13.79 1.67
CA VAL A 14 -1.53 13.99 0.39
C VAL A 14 -2.03 12.64 -0.15
N GLY A 15 -1.17 11.61 -0.17
CA GLY A 15 -1.53 10.28 -0.63
C GLY A 15 -2.63 9.64 0.22
N ASP A 16 -2.44 9.58 1.53
CA ASP A 16 -3.38 8.94 2.47
C ASP A 16 -4.76 9.61 2.47
N THR A 17 -4.78 10.95 2.58
CA THR A 17 -6.06 11.69 2.60
C THR A 17 -6.71 11.75 1.22
N GLY A 18 -5.93 11.72 0.13
CA GLY A 18 -6.43 11.58 -1.22
C GLY A 18 -7.20 10.27 -1.40
N VAL A 19 -6.58 9.15 -1.02
CA VAL A 19 -7.23 7.83 -1.09
C VAL A 19 -8.43 7.73 -0.15
N ASP A 20 -8.35 8.25 1.09
CA ASP A 20 -9.49 8.29 2.02
C ASP A 20 -10.72 9.00 1.42
N ARG A 21 -10.51 10.07 0.65
CA ARG A 21 -11.58 10.81 -0.03
C ARG A 21 -12.17 10.03 -1.19
N VAL A 22 -11.37 9.25 -1.92
CA VAL A 22 -11.87 8.32 -2.95
C VAL A 22 -12.68 7.22 -2.29
N VAL A 23 -12.15 6.58 -1.24
CA VAL A 23 -12.85 5.55 -0.45
C VAL A 23 -14.20 6.06 0.05
N ARG A 24 -14.25 7.27 0.62
CA ARG A 24 -15.51 7.90 1.05
C ARG A 24 -16.48 8.06 -0.11
N ARG A 25 -16.03 8.61 -1.24
CA ARG A 25 -16.91 8.87 -2.39
C ARG A 25 -17.40 7.57 -3.03
N SER A 26 -16.55 6.57 -3.14
CA SER A 26 -16.91 5.22 -3.55
C SER A 26 -18.00 4.63 -2.66
N ALA A 27 -17.85 4.72 -1.33
CA ALA A 27 -18.88 4.23 -0.40
C ALA A 27 -20.23 4.94 -0.56
N GLN A 28 -20.21 6.27 -0.72
CA GLN A 28 -21.42 7.06 -0.97
C GLN A 28 -22.11 6.62 -2.27
N LEU A 29 -21.36 6.52 -3.36
CA LEU A 29 -21.88 6.13 -4.67
C LEU A 29 -22.35 4.67 -4.72
N THR A 30 -21.68 3.76 -4.01
CA THR A 30 -22.13 2.37 -3.83
C THR A 30 -23.50 2.31 -3.17
N LYS A 31 -23.78 3.15 -2.15
CA LYS A 31 -25.11 3.22 -1.52
C LYS A 31 -26.18 3.86 -2.41
N GLU A 32 -25.79 4.81 -3.26
CA GLU A 32 -26.70 5.50 -4.19
C GLU A 32 -27.04 4.63 -5.42
N SER A 33 -26.11 3.78 -5.87
CA SER A 33 -26.32 2.87 -6.99
C SER A 33 -27.36 1.79 -6.66
N LYS A 34 -28.21 1.49 -7.64
CA LYS A 34 -29.21 0.40 -7.51
C LYS A 34 -28.57 -0.98 -7.41
N ASN A 35 -27.39 -1.15 -7.99
CA ASN A 35 -26.68 -2.43 -8.06
C ASN A 35 -25.49 -2.49 -7.09
N GLY A 36 -25.31 -1.48 -6.24
CA GLY A 36 -24.18 -1.42 -5.31
C GLY A 36 -22.83 -1.08 -5.97
N LEU A 37 -22.86 -0.63 -7.23
CA LEU A 37 -21.66 -0.34 -8.03
C LEU A 37 -21.49 1.18 -8.18
N ALA A 38 -20.45 1.72 -7.55
CA ALA A 38 -20.11 3.13 -7.67
C ALA A 38 -19.79 3.52 -9.13
N SER A 39 -19.29 2.58 -9.93
CA SER A 39 -18.94 2.77 -11.33
C SER A 39 -20.12 3.18 -12.22
N GLU A 40 -21.35 2.76 -11.89
CA GLU A 40 -22.57 3.20 -12.59
C GLU A 40 -22.83 4.70 -12.48
N LEU A 41 -22.34 5.29 -11.39
CA LEU A 41 -22.45 6.71 -11.10
C LEU A 41 -21.13 7.44 -11.33
N GLY A 42 -20.14 6.80 -11.96
CA GLY A 42 -18.84 7.42 -12.27
C GLY A 42 -17.88 7.53 -11.07
N GLY A 43 -18.07 6.70 -10.04
CA GLY A 43 -17.13 6.49 -8.94
C GLY A 43 -16.26 5.25 -9.13
N VAL A 44 -15.35 4.99 -8.19
CA VAL A 44 -14.49 3.79 -8.22
C VAL A 44 -15.13 2.69 -7.38
N ASP A 45 -15.31 1.48 -7.90
CA ASP A 45 -15.83 0.37 -7.11
C ASP A 45 -14.85 -0.06 -6.01
N LEU A 46 -15.38 -0.51 -4.86
CA LEU A 46 -14.56 -0.89 -3.70
C LEU A 46 -13.60 -2.06 -4.00
N GLU A 47 -14.04 -3.00 -4.83
CA GLU A 47 -13.19 -4.11 -5.30
C GLU A 47 -12.03 -3.61 -6.18
N VAL A 48 -12.26 -2.61 -7.01
CA VAL A 48 -11.19 -1.98 -7.81
C VAL A 48 -10.19 -1.28 -6.90
N LEU A 49 -10.66 -0.57 -5.87
CA LEU A 49 -9.76 0.02 -4.86
C LEU A 49 -8.91 -1.06 -4.18
N GLN A 50 -9.48 -2.19 -3.79
CA GLN A 50 -8.73 -3.31 -3.21
C GLN A 50 -7.66 -3.84 -4.15
N LYS A 51 -7.95 -3.98 -5.46
CA LYS A 51 -6.96 -4.39 -6.47
C LYS A 51 -5.78 -3.42 -6.55
N TYR A 52 -6.02 -2.11 -6.55
CA TYR A 52 -4.93 -1.12 -6.57
C TYR A 52 -4.16 -1.07 -5.24
N VAL A 53 -4.82 -1.29 -4.09
CA VAL A 53 -4.12 -1.49 -2.81
C VAL A 53 -3.17 -2.69 -2.90
N ASN A 54 -3.65 -3.83 -3.40
CA ASN A 54 -2.82 -5.01 -3.60
C ASN A 54 -1.63 -4.73 -4.51
N TYR A 55 -1.90 -4.13 -5.67
CA TYR A 55 -0.88 -3.83 -6.67
C TYR A 55 0.20 -2.89 -6.14
N TRP A 56 -0.16 -1.70 -5.65
CA TRP A 56 0.82 -0.72 -5.23
C TRP A 56 1.56 -1.13 -3.96
N PHE A 57 0.87 -1.76 -3.01
CA PHE A 57 1.54 -2.29 -1.83
C PHE A 57 2.60 -3.33 -2.20
N SER A 58 2.22 -4.38 -2.93
CA SER A 58 3.15 -5.45 -3.32
C SER A 58 4.29 -4.94 -4.22
N TYR A 59 4.00 -4.02 -5.14
CA TYR A 59 5.02 -3.42 -6.01
C TYR A 59 6.06 -2.63 -5.20
N CYS A 60 5.62 -1.88 -4.18
CA CYS A 60 6.53 -1.18 -3.28
C CYS A 60 7.40 -2.11 -2.43
N LEU A 61 6.92 -3.32 -2.10
CA LEU A 61 7.71 -4.29 -1.32
C LEU A 61 9.00 -4.72 -2.01
N ASP A 62 9.02 -4.73 -3.34
CA ASP A 62 10.21 -5.08 -4.11
C ASP A 62 11.34 -4.05 -3.92
N LEU A 63 11.01 -2.77 -3.65
CA LEU A 63 12.01 -1.70 -3.45
C LEU A 63 12.95 -1.94 -2.25
N PHE A 64 12.55 -2.78 -1.29
CA PHE A 64 13.38 -3.12 -0.14
C PHE A 64 14.45 -4.18 -0.45
N GLY A 65 14.43 -4.80 -1.64
CA GLY A 65 15.43 -5.79 -2.07
C GLY A 65 15.15 -7.22 -1.60
N SER A 66 16.13 -8.12 -1.69
CA SER A 66 15.98 -9.49 -1.19
C SER A 66 15.83 -9.52 0.34
N GLU A 67 14.99 -10.43 0.86
CA GLU A 67 14.79 -10.68 2.29
C GLU A 67 16.10 -11.02 2.99
N VAL A 68 16.96 -11.81 2.35
CA VAL A 68 18.31 -12.16 2.82
C VAL A 68 19.35 -11.44 1.95
N SER A 69 20.23 -10.65 2.57
CA SER A 69 21.21 -9.79 1.89
C SER A 69 22.48 -9.57 2.73
N SER A 70 23.64 -9.96 2.17
CA SER A 70 24.95 -9.63 2.73
C SER A 70 25.22 -8.12 2.69
N ASN A 71 24.82 -7.43 1.61
CA ASN A 71 25.02 -5.98 1.47
C ASN A 71 24.30 -5.19 2.57
N ALA A 72 23.07 -5.58 2.93
CA ALA A 72 22.36 -4.95 4.04
C ALA A 72 23.07 -5.18 5.39
N SER A 73 23.58 -6.39 5.61
CA SER A 73 24.37 -6.75 6.79
C SER A 73 25.64 -5.92 6.91
N GLU A 74 26.40 -5.78 5.81
CA GLU A 74 27.64 -5.00 5.77
C GLU A 74 27.39 -3.51 5.97
N ALA A 75 26.36 -2.94 5.33
CA ALA A 75 26.00 -1.53 5.50
C ALA A 75 25.63 -1.20 6.96
N PHE A 76 24.94 -2.10 7.65
CA PHE A 76 24.64 -1.94 9.08
C PHE A 76 25.90 -2.07 9.95
N ALA A 77 26.71 -3.11 9.72
CA ALA A 77 27.93 -3.34 10.48
C ALA A 77 28.95 -2.19 10.33
N ALA A 78 29.00 -1.54 9.17
CA ALA A 78 29.83 -0.37 8.91
C ALA A 78 29.24 0.95 9.43
N GLY A 79 28.04 0.92 10.03
CA GLY A 79 27.36 2.12 10.54
C GLY A 79 26.78 3.03 9.47
N LEU A 80 26.64 2.56 8.23
CA LEU A 80 26.14 3.37 7.09
C LEU A 80 24.61 3.46 7.06
N LYS A 81 23.91 2.40 7.45
CA LYS A 81 22.44 2.34 7.46
C LYS A 81 21.93 1.57 8.68
N GLY A 82 21.31 2.29 9.63
CA GLY A 82 20.59 1.70 10.77
C GLY A 82 19.20 1.19 10.41
N ARG A 83 18.52 0.53 11.35
CA ARG A 83 17.11 0.15 11.19
C ARG A 83 16.21 1.37 11.37
N PHE A 84 14.95 1.24 10.96
CA PHE A 84 13.95 2.26 11.25
C PHE A 84 13.83 2.44 12.77
N GLN A 85 13.84 3.71 13.21
CA GLN A 85 13.80 4.12 14.61
C GLN A 85 14.82 3.37 15.49
N GLU A 86 16.05 3.19 14.99
CA GLU A 86 17.15 2.49 15.67
C GLU A 86 17.25 2.86 17.16
N GLU A 87 17.27 4.16 17.50
CA GLU A 87 17.39 4.66 18.89
C GLU A 87 16.24 4.24 19.83
N LYS A 88 15.10 3.79 19.30
CA LYS A 88 13.96 3.30 20.09
C LYS A 88 13.95 1.78 20.26
N ARG A 89 14.82 1.07 19.56
CA ARG A 89 14.97 -0.38 19.72
C ARG A 89 15.68 -0.66 21.05
N THR A 90 15.40 -1.81 21.65
CA THR A 90 15.84 -2.15 23.01
C THR A 90 16.88 -3.28 23.04
N ASP A 91 17.45 -3.63 21.89
CA ASP A 91 18.50 -4.62 21.77
C ASP A 91 19.89 -3.97 21.90
N ASP A 92 20.94 -4.73 21.63
CA ASP A 92 22.33 -4.26 21.75
C ASP A 92 22.74 -3.29 20.62
N HIS A 93 21.89 -3.07 19.61
CA HIS A 93 22.20 -2.33 18.38
C HIS A 93 23.39 -2.88 17.58
N VAL A 94 23.87 -4.07 17.92
CA VAL A 94 24.99 -4.74 17.26
C VAL A 94 24.48 -5.98 16.53
N LEU A 95 23.51 -6.73 17.06
CA LEU A 95 22.77 -7.79 16.37
C LEU A 95 23.63 -9.00 15.93
N LEU A 96 24.75 -9.28 16.60
CA LEU A 96 25.60 -10.44 16.27
C LEU A 96 24.94 -11.77 16.66
N GLU A 97 24.25 -11.79 17.80
CA GLU A 97 23.58 -12.98 18.35
C GLU A 97 22.05 -12.92 18.17
N ALA A 98 21.57 -12.07 17.27
CA ALA A 98 20.17 -11.93 16.96
C ALA A 98 19.84 -12.70 15.68
N TYR A 99 18.68 -13.35 15.65
CA TYR A 99 18.23 -14.19 14.54
C TYR A 99 16.75 -13.95 14.22
N LYS A 100 16.36 -14.23 12.98
CA LYS A 100 14.96 -14.18 12.56
C LYS A 100 14.66 -15.36 11.63
N THR A 101 13.50 -15.96 11.84
CA THR A 101 12.96 -17.02 10.98
C THR A 101 12.21 -16.39 9.82
N ILE A 102 12.53 -16.84 8.60
CA ILE A 102 11.88 -16.44 7.35
C ILE A 102 11.37 -17.72 6.65
N PRO A 103 10.10 -17.78 6.22
CA PRO A 103 9.61 -18.86 5.37
C PRO A 103 10.27 -18.79 3.99
N VAL A 104 10.87 -19.90 3.53
CA VAL A 104 11.54 -20.01 2.23
C VAL A 104 10.86 -21.09 1.39
N MET A 105 10.72 -20.87 0.09
CA MET A 105 10.23 -21.90 -0.82
C MET A 105 11.31 -22.95 -1.07
N GLU A 106 11.03 -24.20 -0.73
CA GLU A 106 11.83 -25.40 -1.04
C GLU A 106 10.91 -26.52 -1.51
N ASP A 107 11.22 -27.12 -2.66
CA ASP A 107 10.44 -28.24 -3.24
C ASP A 107 8.92 -27.99 -3.27
N GLY A 108 8.52 -26.76 -3.60
CA GLY A 108 7.11 -26.35 -3.69
C GLY A 108 6.42 -26.11 -2.35
N LYS A 109 7.16 -26.08 -1.23
CA LYS A 109 6.62 -25.86 0.11
C LYS A 109 7.35 -24.74 0.84
N LEU A 110 6.66 -24.11 1.78
CA LEU A 110 7.27 -23.16 2.70
C LEU A 110 7.96 -23.91 3.84
N VAL A 111 9.24 -23.66 4.01
CA VAL A 111 10.06 -24.18 5.10
C VAL A 111 10.65 -23.01 5.86
N ASP A 112 10.50 -23.04 7.18
CA ASP A 112 11.05 -22.03 8.06
C ASP A 112 12.57 -22.16 8.15
N LYS A 113 13.29 -21.08 7.81
CA LYS A 113 14.74 -20.99 7.94
C LYS A 113 15.14 -19.82 8.82
N THR A 114 16.08 -20.07 9.71
CA THR A 114 16.61 -19.05 10.63
C THR A 114 17.87 -18.43 10.04
N PHE A 115 17.90 -17.11 9.98
CA PHE A 115 19.04 -16.32 9.50
C PHE A 115 19.52 -15.37 10.59
N PRO A 116 20.83 -15.01 10.62
CA PRO A 116 21.31 -13.89 11.42
C PRO A 116 20.53 -12.62 11.07
N LEU A 117 20.11 -11.87 12.09
CA LEU A 117 19.23 -10.70 11.92
C LEU A 117 19.84 -9.65 10.98
N ARG A 118 21.16 -9.47 11.02
CA ARG A 118 21.87 -8.56 10.11
C ARG A 118 21.68 -8.91 8.63
N GLN A 119 21.53 -10.19 8.30
CA GLN A 119 21.31 -10.61 6.91
C GLN A 119 19.88 -10.33 6.45
N VAL A 120 18.95 -10.07 7.36
CA VAL A 120 17.53 -9.88 7.01
C VAL A 120 17.00 -8.48 7.31
N LEU A 121 17.89 -7.48 7.39
CA LEU A 121 17.51 -6.10 7.69
C LEU A 121 16.60 -5.46 6.62
N ASN A 122 16.69 -5.92 5.37
CA ASN A 122 15.75 -5.53 4.33
C ASN A 122 14.32 -5.98 4.67
N GLU A 123 14.17 -7.21 5.18
CA GLU A 123 12.86 -7.72 5.61
C GLU A 123 12.36 -7.01 6.86
N VAL A 124 13.23 -6.71 7.83
CA VAL A 124 12.85 -5.92 9.01
C VAL A 124 12.28 -4.56 8.59
N LEU A 125 12.94 -3.88 7.66
CA LEU A 125 12.47 -2.59 7.16
C LEU A 125 11.17 -2.71 6.34
N ARG A 126 10.99 -3.82 5.60
CA ARG A 126 9.75 -4.13 4.89
C ARG A 126 8.58 -4.36 5.85
N GLU A 127 8.80 -5.04 6.97
CA GLU A 127 7.80 -5.20 8.03
C GLU A 127 7.42 -3.86 8.66
N ASP A 128 8.42 -3.03 8.98
CA ASP A 128 8.18 -1.66 9.49
C ASP A 128 7.32 -0.84 8.50
N TYR A 129 7.58 -0.97 7.19
CA TYR A 129 6.77 -0.34 6.13
C TYR A 129 5.34 -0.88 6.07
N ARG A 130 5.17 -2.22 6.09
CA ARG A 130 3.85 -2.86 6.12
C ARG A 130 3.02 -2.35 7.31
N ASP A 131 3.62 -2.32 8.49
CA ASP A 131 2.94 -1.92 9.72
C ASP A 131 2.53 -0.44 9.69
N ASP A 132 3.30 0.42 8.98
CA ASP A 132 2.90 1.80 8.76
C ASP A 132 1.76 1.93 7.74
N CYS A 133 1.82 1.22 6.60
CA CYS A 133 0.73 1.16 5.62
C CYS A 133 -0.57 0.65 6.23
N ALA A 134 -0.50 -0.33 7.15
CA ALA A 134 -1.66 -0.90 7.82
C ALA A 134 -2.45 0.17 8.59
N LYS A 135 -1.79 1.20 9.13
CA LYS A 135 -2.46 2.32 9.82
C LYS A 135 -3.34 3.12 8.86
N SER A 136 -2.93 3.30 7.61
CA SER A 136 -3.72 3.98 6.58
C SER A 136 -4.95 3.16 6.22
N VAL A 137 -4.79 1.85 6.02
CA VAL A 137 -5.92 0.93 5.76
C VAL A 137 -6.93 0.95 6.92
N VAL A 138 -6.46 0.96 8.18
CA VAL A 138 -7.35 1.12 9.34
C VAL A 138 -8.13 2.43 9.28
N ARG A 139 -7.53 3.54 8.84
CA ARG A 139 -8.25 4.82 8.68
C ARG A 139 -9.29 4.74 7.57
N TRP A 140 -8.95 4.19 6.42
CA TRP A 140 -9.88 4.02 5.30
C TRP A 140 -11.05 3.11 5.67
N ASN A 141 -10.82 2.03 6.41
CA ASN A 141 -11.87 1.14 6.90
C ASN A 141 -12.79 1.82 7.93
N LYS A 142 -12.27 2.74 8.75
CA LYS A 142 -13.12 3.59 9.61
C LYS A 142 -14.01 4.51 8.78
N THR A 143 -13.50 5.05 7.67
CA THR A 143 -14.31 5.85 6.72
C THR A 143 -15.43 5.00 6.11
N LEU A 144 -15.13 3.80 5.63
CA LEU A 144 -16.15 2.87 5.11
C LEU A 144 -17.25 2.56 6.15
N ALA A 145 -16.85 2.23 7.38
CA ALA A 145 -17.79 1.98 8.48
C ALA A 145 -18.63 3.23 8.83
N SER A 146 -18.03 4.42 8.80
CA SER A 146 -18.77 5.68 9.03
C SER A 146 -19.77 6.01 7.93
N GLU A 147 -19.52 5.51 6.72
CA GLU A 147 -20.46 5.55 5.60
C GLU A 147 -21.48 4.40 5.66
N GLY A 148 -21.41 3.50 6.65
CA GLY A 148 -22.36 2.42 6.84
C GLY A 148 -22.14 1.20 5.95
N LEU A 149 -20.89 0.97 5.48
CA LEU A 149 -20.52 -0.21 4.72
C LEU A 149 -19.63 -1.16 5.55
N ASP A 150 -19.90 -2.46 5.45
CA ASP A 150 -19.13 -3.53 6.11
C ASP A 150 -17.92 -4.01 5.30
N PHE A 151 -17.71 -3.44 4.10
CA PHE A 151 -16.53 -3.73 3.29
C PHE A 151 -15.24 -3.35 4.04
N GLN A 152 -14.18 -4.15 3.88
CA GLN A 152 -12.89 -3.91 4.51
C GLN A 152 -11.78 -4.04 3.49
N LEU A 153 -11.03 -2.95 3.29
CA LEU A 153 -9.76 -2.98 2.59
C LEU A 153 -8.73 -3.73 3.43
N LYS A 154 -7.83 -4.45 2.78
CA LYS A 154 -6.75 -5.23 3.40
C LYS A 154 -5.44 -5.03 2.65
N LEU A 155 -4.32 -5.17 3.35
CA LEU A 155 -3.03 -5.38 2.70
C LEU A 155 -2.85 -6.88 2.42
N PRO A 156 -2.36 -7.27 1.24
CA PRO A 156 -2.02 -8.66 1.01
C PRO A 156 -0.76 -9.04 1.80
N ASN A 157 -0.50 -10.34 1.92
CA ASN A 157 0.71 -10.88 2.50
C ASN A 157 1.96 -10.37 1.76
N THR A 158 3.09 -10.22 2.47
CA THR A 158 4.34 -9.70 1.88
C THR A 158 4.96 -10.60 0.81
N ARG A 159 4.46 -11.82 0.65
CA ARG A 159 4.81 -12.79 -0.39
C ARG A 159 4.03 -12.63 -1.69
N PHE A 160 2.89 -11.94 -1.65
CA PHE A 160 2.00 -11.77 -2.79
C PHE A 160 2.64 -10.87 -3.87
N HIS A 161 2.58 -11.30 -5.13
CA HIS A 161 2.91 -10.48 -6.31
C HIS A 161 4.33 -9.85 -6.27
N ARG A 162 5.33 -10.65 -5.92
CA ARG A 162 6.74 -10.24 -5.78
C ARG A 162 7.57 -10.51 -7.03
N ARG A 163 8.45 -9.57 -7.39
CA ARG A 163 9.42 -9.70 -8.51
C ARG A 163 10.86 -9.76 -8.05
N GLN A 164 11.10 -9.52 -6.77
CA GLN A 164 12.43 -9.53 -6.17
C GLN A 164 12.44 -10.34 -4.88
N GLY A 165 13.59 -10.97 -4.59
CA GLY A 165 13.81 -11.71 -3.34
C GLY A 165 13.39 -13.17 -3.41
N LEU A 166 13.23 -13.79 -2.25
CA LEU A 166 12.98 -15.24 -2.07
C LEU A 166 11.69 -15.73 -2.72
N TYR A 167 10.72 -14.83 -2.91
CA TYR A 167 9.39 -15.15 -3.42
C TYR A 167 9.22 -14.84 -4.91
N ALA A 168 10.24 -14.25 -5.55
CA ALA A 168 10.21 -13.98 -6.98
C ALA A 168 10.13 -15.28 -7.79
N GLY A 169 9.28 -15.30 -8.81
CA GLY A 169 9.08 -16.49 -9.66
C GLY A 169 8.24 -17.60 -9.01
N THR A 170 7.60 -17.33 -7.87
CA THR A 170 6.60 -18.22 -7.25
C THR A 170 5.29 -17.45 -7.03
N HIS A 171 4.17 -18.17 -6.96
CA HIS A 171 2.86 -17.55 -6.79
C HIS A 171 2.28 -17.80 -5.41
N PHE A 172 1.70 -16.74 -4.86
CA PHE A 172 0.98 -16.75 -3.60
C PHE A 172 -0.37 -16.07 -3.80
N ASP A 173 -1.40 -16.52 -3.09
CA ASP A 173 -2.65 -15.77 -2.96
C ASP A 173 -2.44 -14.54 -2.03
N PRO A 174 -3.42 -13.62 -1.91
CA PRO A 174 -3.30 -12.45 -1.04
C PRO A 174 -3.11 -12.78 0.45
N GLU A 175 -3.46 -13.99 0.92
CA GLU A 175 -3.23 -14.41 2.30
C GLU A 175 -1.82 -15.02 2.50
N GLY A 176 -1.10 -15.25 1.39
CA GLY A 176 0.25 -15.77 1.37
C GLY A 176 0.31 -17.30 1.30
N ASN A 177 -0.75 -17.97 0.86
CA ASN A 177 -0.69 -19.40 0.59
C ASN A 177 -0.03 -19.64 -0.77
N PRO A 178 0.92 -20.58 -0.89
CA PRO A 178 1.50 -20.91 -2.19
C PRO A 178 0.43 -21.51 -3.11
N ILE A 179 0.41 -21.07 -4.36
CA ILE A 179 -0.52 -21.54 -5.39
C ILE A 179 0.25 -21.85 -6.68
N ASP A 180 -0.33 -22.69 -7.53
CA ASP A 180 0.25 -23.03 -8.83
C ASP A 180 -0.03 -21.93 -9.88
N ASP A 181 0.71 -22.00 -10.99
CA ASP A 181 0.62 -21.05 -12.10
C ASP A 181 -0.80 -21.02 -12.69
N ALA A 182 -1.46 -22.18 -12.79
CA ALA A 182 -2.81 -22.28 -13.33
C ALA A 182 -3.83 -21.54 -12.45
N THR A 183 -3.73 -21.69 -11.13
CA THR A 183 -4.57 -20.96 -10.16
C THR A 183 -4.26 -19.48 -10.18
N TRP A 184 -2.98 -19.11 -10.29
CA TRP A 184 -2.58 -17.71 -10.41
C TRP A 184 -3.20 -17.08 -11.65
N GLU A 185 -3.00 -17.64 -12.85
CA GLU A 185 -3.54 -17.07 -14.08
C GLU A 185 -5.08 -17.01 -14.08
N ALA A 186 -5.74 -18.00 -13.46
CA ALA A 186 -7.21 -17.99 -13.35
C ALA A 186 -7.75 -16.93 -12.37
N LYS A 187 -6.97 -16.50 -11.37
CA LYS A 187 -7.45 -15.64 -10.28
C LYS A 187 -6.79 -14.27 -10.20
N ARG A 188 -5.65 -14.05 -10.85
CA ARG A 188 -4.87 -12.80 -10.78
C ARG A 188 -5.72 -11.55 -11.05
N ASP A 189 -6.66 -11.64 -11.97
CA ASP A 189 -7.55 -10.53 -12.37
C ASP A 189 -8.60 -10.19 -11.30
N THR A 190 -8.80 -11.09 -10.32
CA THR A 190 -9.60 -10.81 -9.11
C THR A 190 -8.80 -10.06 -8.04
N TRP A 191 -7.47 -10.13 -8.08
CA TRP A 191 -6.60 -9.54 -7.04
C TRP A 191 -5.84 -8.30 -7.50
N LEU A 192 -5.61 -8.17 -8.81
CA LEU A 192 -4.80 -7.11 -9.42
C LEU A 192 -5.62 -6.36 -10.47
N PRO A 193 -5.31 -5.07 -10.72
CA PRO A 193 -6.00 -4.29 -11.73
C PRO A 193 -5.87 -4.93 -13.12
N THR A 194 -6.99 -4.98 -13.84
CA THR A 194 -7.06 -5.45 -15.22
C THR A 194 -7.00 -4.27 -16.19
N ALA A 195 -6.86 -4.57 -17.49
CA ALA A 195 -6.94 -3.55 -18.53
C ALA A 195 -8.30 -2.84 -18.56
N GLU A 196 -9.38 -3.53 -18.17
CA GLU A 196 -10.72 -2.95 -18.07
C GLU A 196 -10.81 -1.98 -16.87
N ASP A 197 -10.26 -2.36 -15.72
CA ASP A 197 -10.16 -1.49 -14.55
C ASP A 197 -9.40 -0.19 -14.90
N ASP A 198 -8.25 -0.32 -15.57
CA ASP A 198 -7.44 0.82 -16.02
C ASP A 198 -8.20 1.71 -17.03
N ALA A 199 -8.90 1.10 -18.00
CA ALA A 199 -9.69 1.82 -18.99
C ALA A 199 -10.84 2.59 -18.34
N PHE A 200 -11.50 1.98 -17.35
CA PHE A 200 -12.54 2.63 -16.57
C PHE A 200 -12.00 3.83 -15.78
N LEU A 201 -10.89 3.67 -15.05
CA LEU A 201 -10.29 4.78 -14.32
C LEU A 201 -9.92 5.93 -15.24
N ARG A 202 -9.29 5.65 -16.38
CA ARG A 202 -8.95 6.69 -17.38
C ARG A 202 -10.19 7.44 -17.88
N ARG A 203 -11.31 6.75 -18.05
CA ARG A 203 -12.57 7.35 -18.51
C ARG A 203 -13.15 8.35 -17.51
N ILE A 204 -13.05 8.08 -16.20
CA ILE A 204 -13.59 8.98 -15.17
C ILE A 204 -12.63 10.12 -14.79
N MET A 205 -11.38 10.08 -15.27
CA MET A 205 -10.41 11.18 -15.10
C MET A 205 -10.74 12.37 -16.01
N GLY A 206 -11.68 13.21 -15.58
CA GLY A 206 -11.98 14.51 -16.20
C GLY A 206 -11.51 15.68 -15.33
N GLN A 207 -10.91 16.70 -15.95
CA GLN A 207 -10.47 17.90 -15.25
C GLN A 207 -11.68 18.73 -14.77
N VAL A 208 -11.67 19.16 -13.51
CA VAL A 208 -12.64 20.09 -12.92
C VAL A 208 -11.89 21.30 -12.40
N LEU A 209 -12.11 22.47 -13.02
CA LEU A 209 -11.41 23.72 -12.68
C LEU A 209 -12.29 24.76 -11.96
N GLU A 210 -13.59 24.50 -11.86
CA GLU A 210 -14.51 25.36 -11.14
C GLU A 210 -14.16 25.35 -9.64
N ARG A 211 -14.08 26.54 -9.02
CA ARG A 211 -13.70 26.70 -7.61
C ARG A 211 -14.68 25.97 -6.70
N GLY A 212 -14.15 25.24 -5.71
CA GLY A 212 -14.96 24.48 -4.76
C GLY A 212 -15.69 23.28 -5.37
N LYS A 213 -15.45 22.93 -6.64
CA LYS A 213 -15.96 21.71 -7.26
C LYS A 213 -14.89 20.64 -7.31
N MET A 214 -15.34 19.39 -7.20
CA MET A 214 -14.50 18.19 -7.31
C MET A 214 -15.08 17.29 -8.39
N ALA A 215 -14.22 16.51 -9.03
CA ALA A 215 -14.68 15.44 -9.92
C ALA A 215 -15.50 14.42 -9.12
N ASN A 216 -16.48 13.79 -9.77
CA ASN A 216 -17.47 12.97 -9.08
C ASN A 216 -16.89 11.75 -8.34
N TRP A 217 -15.70 11.29 -8.72
CA TRP A 217 -15.02 10.13 -8.17
C TRP A 217 -14.25 10.40 -6.86
N ILE A 218 -14.19 11.66 -6.39
CA ILE A 218 -13.48 12.02 -5.15
C ILE A 218 -14.30 12.98 -4.29
N ALA A 219 -14.38 12.69 -2.98
CA ALA A 219 -15.05 13.56 -2.03
C ALA A 219 -14.26 14.86 -1.82
N PRO A 220 -14.89 15.97 -1.35
CA PRO A 220 -14.15 17.17 -0.95
C PRO A 220 -13.17 16.90 0.22
N PRO A 221 -12.06 17.65 0.33
CA PRO A 221 -11.20 17.57 1.50
C PRO A 221 -11.91 18.11 2.75
N ARG A 222 -11.49 17.70 3.94
CA ARG A 222 -12.10 18.19 5.19
C ARG A 222 -11.80 19.66 5.47
N ARG A 223 -10.66 20.16 4.97
CA ARG A 223 -10.12 21.49 5.22
C ARG A 223 -9.33 21.95 3.98
N GLY A 224 -9.27 23.25 3.75
CA GLY A 224 -8.36 23.84 2.76
C GLY A 224 -6.91 23.89 3.25
N ILE A 225 -6.05 24.54 2.46
CA ILE A 225 -4.62 24.70 2.74
C ILE A 225 -4.37 26.10 3.30
N ASP A 226 -3.47 26.27 4.27
CA ASP A 226 -3.09 27.56 4.88
C ASP A 226 -4.28 28.42 5.33
N ASP A 227 -5.22 27.77 6.04
CA ASP A 227 -6.47 28.36 6.53
C ASP A 227 -7.32 29.03 5.44
N LYS A 228 -7.08 28.68 4.17
CA LYS A 228 -7.92 29.11 3.05
C LYS A 228 -9.16 28.23 2.97
N ALA A 229 -10.25 28.81 2.48
CA ALA A 229 -11.48 28.10 2.20
C ALA A 229 -11.28 27.06 1.09
N GLU A 230 -12.18 26.08 1.01
CA GLU A 230 -12.13 25.04 -0.03
C GLU A 230 -12.27 25.62 -1.45
N ASP A 231 -13.04 26.69 -1.61
CA ASP A 231 -13.27 27.41 -2.87
C ASP A 231 -12.23 28.51 -3.15
N PHE A 232 -11.16 28.58 -2.36
CA PHE A 232 -10.05 29.49 -2.63
C PHE A 232 -9.42 29.21 -4.01
N GLN A 233 -8.94 30.27 -4.66
CA GLN A 233 -8.24 30.14 -5.93
C GLN A 233 -6.81 29.65 -5.71
N TYR A 234 -6.64 28.34 -5.50
CA TYR A 234 -5.33 27.71 -5.31
C TYR A 234 -4.42 27.81 -6.55
N VAL A 235 -5.00 27.86 -7.75
CA VAL A 235 -4.26 28.00 -9.01
C VAL A 235 -4.85 29.14 -9.84
N ARG A 236 -3.97 29.97 -10.41
CA ARG A 236 -4.30 31.01 -11.41
C ARG A 236 -3.69 30.61 -12.74
N PHE A 237 -4.51 30.61 -13.80
CA PHE A 237 -4.08 30.24 -15.15
C PHE A 237 -3.61 31.44 -16.00
N HIS A 238 -3.52 32.62 -15.37
CA HIS A 238 -3.19 33.89 -16.01
C HIS A 238 -2.18 34.64 -15.14
#